data_AF-A0A4Q5PY89-F1
#
_entry.id   AF-A0A4Q5PY89-F1
#
_cell.length_a   1.000
_cell.length_b   1.000
_cell.length_c   1.000
_cell.angle_alpha   90.00
_cell.angle_beta   90.00
_cell.angle_gamma   90.00
#
_symmetry.space_group_name_H-M   'P 1'
#
loop_
_entity.id
_entity.type
_entity.pdbx_description
1 polymer ?
#
loop_
_entity_poly.entity_id
_entity_poly.type
_entity_poly.pdbx_seq_one_letter_code
_entity_poly.pdbx_strand_id
1 'polypeptide(L)'
;MIEEHELTFPDIVPLLTTLYRRGVLVPFLGAGMSRGVCCGWQELLENLASYFKITIPDNASSKQLNSAEMIRAADEIINRLRALKIEMQAEVLQNALSEKDKLNDIPKQISALASLYWPLVISTNYDDTYLCAKNKSNTNQSSIDILGRSIDDCHEVLHSLDQISNSKYWAIQGFLGGQLAPVESLIKDSTKRFELVSQVVLGHQQYQKAINSSLHFRRAFAEVYRRRSLIFLGSGIQEDYLINLFSEILHHQGCGPYPHFALLKKSSKDQYSNLFMQQRLGIVPIFYEDYEEVPKFLQQFSNHIKYWLEPLSTEKHPTSPVIFQNELAYSLSANSSSGTIPIKLKIYKKALPTPHLDLKECSIVSVGRFQNNPKSPSCEN
;
A
#
# COMPACT_ATOMS: atom_id res chain seq x y z
N MET A 1 -2.48 34.27 -0.47
CA MET A 1 -2.04 32.97 0.05
C MET A 1 -3.28 32.10 0.13
N ILE A 2 -3.38 31.07 -0.70
CA ILE A 2 -4.44 30.07 -0.54
C ILE A 2 -3.91 29.13 0.53
N GLU A 3 -4.55 29.09 1.70
CA GLU A 3 -4.28 28.06 2.69
C GLU A 3 -4.61 26.72 2.03
N GLU A 4 -3.59 25.91 1.73
CA GLU A 4 -3.80 24.52 1.34
C GLU A 4 -4.46 23.81 2.52
N HIS A 5 -5.76 23.52 2.41
CA HIS A 5 -6.45 22.71 3.40
C HIS A 5 -5.86 21.30 3.36
N GLU A 6 -5.06 20.98 4.38
CA GLU A 6 -4.47 19.67 4.55
C GLU A 6 -5.58 18.66 4.90
N LEU A 7 -5.61 17.51 4.22
CA LEU A 7 -6.56 16.45 4.52
C LEU A 7 -6.10 15.68 5.74
N THR A 8 -7.01 15.45 6.68
CA THR A 8 -6.79 14.60 7.84
C THR A 8 -7.31 13.18 7.60
N PHE A 9 -6.96 12.25 8.47
CA PHE A 9 -7.47 10.88 8.35
C PHE A 9 -9.02 10.81 8.40
N PRO A 10 -9.72 11.48 9.35
CA PRO A 10 -11.18 11.55 9.35
C PRO A 10 -11.81 12.00 8.03
N ASP A 11 -11.18 12.95 7.33
CA ASP A 11 -11.70 13.49 6.07
C ASP A 11 -11.76 12.44 4.95
N ILE A 12 -10.82 11.47 4.97
CA ILE A 12 -10.72 10.44 3.93
C ILE A 12 -11.40 9.12 4.28
N VAL A 13 -11.81 8.89 5.53
CA VAL A 13 -12.46 7.64 5.97
C VAL A 13 -13.67 7.25 5.11
N PRO A 14 -14.60 8.17 4.72
CA PRO A 14 -15.73 7.82 3.84
C PRO A 14 -15.30 7.31 2.46
N LEU A 15 -14.22 7.88 1.91
CA LEU A 15 -13.67 7.46 0.62
C LEU A 15 -12.97 6.11 0.73
N LEU A 16 -12.11 5.92 1.75
CA LEU A 16 -11.49 4.63 2.04
C LEU A 16 -12.55 3.53 2.22
N THR A 17 -13.64 3.84 2.90
CA THR A 17 -14.78 2.92 3.10
C THR A 17 -15.41 2.51 1.78
N THR A 18 -15.62 3.47 0.88
CA THR A 18 -16.16 3.21 -0.45
C THR A 18 -15.23 2.32 -1.28
N LEU A 19 -13.92 2.58 -1.23
CA LEU A 19 -12.90 1.79 -1.95
C LEU A 19 -12.79 0.38 -1.39
N TYR A 20 -12.83 0.22 -0.07
CA TYR A 20 -12.84 -1.07 0.61
C TYR A 20 -14.06 -1.92 0.21
N ARG A 21 -15.26 -1.34 0.27
CA ARG A 21 -16.50 -2.04 -0.10
C ARG A 21 -16.55 -2.48 -1.56
N ARG A 22 -15.84 -1.77 -2.44
CA ARG A 22 -15.67 -2.13 -3.85
C ARG A 22 -14.62 -3.23 -4.07
N GLY A 23 -13.91 -3.65 -3.02
CA GLY A 23 -12.82 -4.62 -3.11
C GLY A 23 -11.58 -4.05 -3.83
N VAL A 24 -11.45 -2.72 -3.92
CA VAL A 24 -10.34 -2.08 -4.65
C VAL A 24 -9.30 -1.41 -3.74
N LEU A 25 -9.55 -1.31 -2.43
CA LEU A 25 -8.57 -0.80 -1.47
C LEU A 25 -7.60 -1.92 -1.05
N VAL A 26 -6.30 -1.66 -1.16
CA VAL A 26 -5.23 -2.61 -0.84
C VAL A 26 -4.23 -1.95 0.11
N PRO A 27 -3.97 -2.51 1.29
CA PRO A 27 -2.93 -2.02 2.17
C PRO A 27 -1.55 -2.39 1.61
N PHE A 28 -0.65 -1.41 1.67
CA PHE A 28 0.76 -1.57 1.35
C PHE A 28 1.57 -1.35 2.63
N LEU A 29 2.20 -2.40 3.13
CA LEU A 29 2.86 -2.44 4.44
C LEU A 29 4.37 -2.30 4.30
N GLY A 30 4.93 -1.31 5.00
CA GLY A 30 6.37 -1.17 5.18
C GLY A 30 6.84 -1.42 6.61
N ALA A 31 8.16 -1.33 6.80
CA ALA A 31 8.83 -1.81 8.02
C ALA A 31 8.33 -1.11 9.28
N GLY A 32 7.84 0.14 9.15
CA GLY A 32 7.22 0.87 10.23
C GLY A 32 6.05 0.13 10.86
N MET A 33 5.30 -0.69 10.10
CA MET A 33 4.17 -1.47 10.64
C MET A 33 4.62 -2.62 11.56
N SER A 34 5.84 -3.13 11.40
CA SER A 34 6.42 -4.22 12.20
C SER A 34 7.30 -3.72 13.35
N ARG A 35 7.30 -2.40 13.61
CA ARG A 35 8.09 -1.78 14.69
C ARG A 35 7.76 -2.43 16.03
N GLY A 36 8.80 -2.82 16.76
CA GLY A 36 8.69 -3.51 18.05
C GLY A 36 8.89 -5.03 17.96
N VAL A 37 8.85 -5.59 16.74
CA VAL A 37 9.17 -7.00 16.46
C VAL A 37 10.42 -7.11 15.60
N CYS A 38 10.54 -6.23 14.59
CA CYS A 38 11.65 -6.21 13.65
C CYS A 38 12.49 -4.94 13.82
N CYS A 39 13.80 -5.10 13.62
CA CYS A 39 14.74 -3.98 13.57
C CYS A 39 14.60 -3.19 12.25
N GLY A 40 15.16 -1.98 12.22
CA GLY A 40 15.24 -1.17 10.99
C GLY A 40 16.24 -1.73 9.96
N TRP A 41 16.25 -1.18 8.75
CA TRP A 41 17.20 -1.58 7.70
C TRP A 41 18.67 -1.39 8.11
N GLN A 42 18.99 -0.28 8.76
CA GLN A 42 20.35 -0.01 9.25
C GLN A 42 20.78 -1.05 10.27
N GLU A 43 19.96 -1.28 11.30
CA GLU A 43 20.22 -2.27 12.35
C GLU A 43 20.32 -3.69 11.78
N LEU A 44 19.50 -4.03 10.78
CA LEU A 44 19.58 -5.31 10.06
C LEU A 44 20.97 -5.48 9.42
N LEU A 45 21.48 -4.46 8.73
CA LEU A 45 22.80 -4.50 8.12
C LEU A 45 23.92 -4.56 9.16
N GLU A 46 23.80 -3.83 10.27
CA GLU A 46 24.76 -3.88 11.38
C GLU A 46 24.80 -5.28 12.03
N ASN A 47 23.63 -5.90 12.26
CA ASN A 47 23.52 -7.26 12.77
C ASN A 47 24.16 -8.28 11.82
N LEU A 48 23.92 -8.15 10.50
CA LEU A 48 24.53 -9.01 9.48
C LEU A 48 26.04 -8.78 9.37
N ALA A 49 26.49 -7.53 9.42
CA ALA A 49 27.91 -7.19 9.40
C ALA A 49 28.63 -7.80 10.60
N SER A 50 28.02 -7.72 11.79
CA SER A 50 28.53 -8.35 13.01
C SER A 50 28.64 -9.87 12.85
N TYR A 51 27.60 -10.53 12.31
CA TYR A 51 27.63 -11.97 12.02
C TYR A 51 28.78 -12.37 11.09
N PHE A 52 28.99 -11.63 10.01
CA PHE A 52 30.06 -11.88 9.03
C PHE A 52 31.42 -11.29 9.43
N LYS A 53 31.53 -10.62 10.58
CA LYS A 53 32.73 -9.88 11.03
C LYS A 53 33.22 -8.86 9.99
N ILE A 54 32.28 -8.17 9.34
CA ILE A 54 32.53 -7.07 8.41
C ILE A 54 32.61 -5.78 9.22
N THR A 55 33.71 -5.05 9.08
CA THR A 55 33.87 -3.75 9.74
C THR A 55 33.07 -2.69 9.00
N ILE A 56 32.07 -2.11 9.68
CA ILE A 56 31.45 -0.85 9.26
C ILE A 56 32.20 0.27 10.01
N PRO A 57 32.79 1.26 9.33
CA PRO A 57 33.52 2.33 10.00
C PRO A 57 32.66 3.08 11.03
N ASP A 58 33.13 3.16 12.27
CA ASP A 58 32.52 3.96 13.34
C ASP A 58 32.73 5.47 13.09
N ASN A 59 31.93 6.06 12.19
CA ASN A 59 31.77 7.51 12.12
C ASN A 59 30.45 7.94 12.79
N ALA A 60 30.14 7.28 13.91
CA ALA A 60 28.93 7.45 14.71
C ALA A 60 28.80 8.89 15.22
N SER A 61 27.83 9.66 14.67
CA SER A 61 27.04 10.73 15.31
C SER A 61 26.64 11.87 14.35
N SER A 62 27.19 11.96 13.13
CA SER A 62 26.67 12.92 12.14
C SER A 62 25.55 12.28 11.33
N LYS A 63 24.43 13.01 11.13
CA LYS A 63 23.22 12.62 10.37
C LYS A 63 23.47 12.37 8.85
N GLN A 64 24.71 12.04 8.48
CA GLN A 64 25.25 11.90 7.13
C GLN A 64 26.33 10.82 7.07
N LEU A 65 26.28 9.80 7.94
CA LEU A 65 27.04 8.56 7.67
C LEU A 65 26.66 8.06 6.27
N ASN A 66 27.68 8.00 5.42
CA ASN A 66 27.62 7.90 3.97
C ASN A 66 26.73 6.75 3.51
N SER A 67 25.63 7.05 2.81
CA SER A 67 24.84 6.07 2.05
C SER A 67 25.75 5.13 1.25
N ALA A 68 26.85 5.63 0.70
CA ALA A 68 27.84 4.87 -0.06
C ALA A 68 28.64 3.82 0.75
N GLU A 69 28.89 4.03 2.05
CA GLU A 69 29.58 3.05 2.90
C GLU A 69 28.63 1.93 3.32
N MET A 70 27.40 2.29 3.70
CA MET A 70 26.35 1.32 3.98
C MET A 70 25.97 0.49 2.75
N ILE A 71 25.94 1.11 1.56
CA ILE A 71 25.75 0.39 0.29
C ILE A 71 26.89 -0.61 0.05
N ARG A 72 28.15 -0.21 0.26
CA ARG A 72 29.31 -1.11 0.12
C ARG A 72 29.27 -2.27 1.11
N ALA A 73 28.92 -1.99 2.37
CA ALA A 73 28.74 -3.02 3.39
C ALA A 73 27.61 -3.99 3.01
N ALA A 74 26.47 -3.46 2.53
CA ALA A 74 25.36 -4.29 2.05
C ALA A 74 25.79 -5.21 0.90
N ASP A 75 26.53 -4.70 -0.09
CA ASP A 75 27.02 -5.51 -1.22
C ASP A 75 27.95 -6.65 -0.75
N GLU A 76 28.87 -6.38 0.19
CA GLU A 76 29.72 -7.43 0.77
C GLU A 76 28.90 -8.45 1.58
N ILE A 77 27.95 -7.99 2.41
CA ILE A 77 27.03 -8.87 3.16
C ILE A 77 26.27 -9.79 2.19
N ILE A 78 25.75 -9.25 1.09
CA ILE A 78 25.01 -10.01 0.08
C ILE A 78 25.91 -11.07 -0.56
N ASN A 79 27.17 -10.74 -0.87
CA ASN A 79 28.12 -11.71 -1.41
C ASN A 79 28.41 -12.85 -0.42
N ARG A 80 28.55 -12.53 0.87
CA ARG A 80 28.74 -13.53 1.94
C ARG A 80 27.50 -14.40 2.12
N LEU A 81 26.31 -13.81 2.10
CA LEU A 81 25.05 -14.56 2.18
C LEU A 81 24.92 -15.54 1.02
N ARG A 82 25.22 -15.14 -0.22
CA ARG A 82 25.16 -16.02 -1.40
C ARG A 82 26.10 -17.22 -1.33
N ALA A 83 27.17 -17.14 -0.54
CA ALA A 83 28.10 -18.26 -0.34
C ALA A 83 27.55 -19.31 0.64
N LEU A 84 26.53 -18.97 1.44
CA LEU A 84 25.85 -19.89 2.35
C LEU A 84 24.82 -20.75 1.61
N LYS A 85 24.49 -21.91 2.18
CA LYS A 85 23.31 -22.68 1.77
C LYS A 85 22.03 -21.91 2.14
N ILE A 86 20.95 -22.09 1.37
CA ILE A 86 19.74 -21.27 1.50
C ILE A 86 19.07 -21.39 2.88
N GLU A 87 19.19 -22.55 3.54
CA GLU A 87 18.71 -22.79 4.90
C GLU A 87 19.45 -21.90 5.91
N MET A 88 20.78 -21.86 5.80
CA MET A 88 21.63 -21.01 6.63
C MET A 88 21.39 -19.52 6.32
N GLN A 89 21.16 -19.17 5.06
CA GLN A 89 20.79 -17.79 4.69
C GLN A 89 19.50 -17.38 5.41
N ALA A 90 18.46 -18.22 5.37
CA ALA A 90 17.19 -17.95 6.04
C ALA A 90 17.39 -17.73 7.54
N GLU A 91 18.09 -18.63 8.22
CA GLU A 91 18.36 -18.54 9.66
C GLU A 91 19.11 -17.26 10.04
N VAL A 92 20.19 -16.94 9.31
CA VAL A 92 20.99 -15.75 9.57
C VAL A 92 20.17 -14.47 9.37
N LEU A 93 19.37 -14.40 8.31
CA LEU A 93 18.52 -13.25 8.03
C LEU A 93 17.41 -13.09 9.07
N GLN A 94 16.75 -14.19 9.47
CA GLN A 94 15.72 -14.16 10.50
C GLN A 94 16.27 -13.68 11.85
N ASN A 95 17.44 -14.20 12.25
CA ASN A 95 18.12 -13.81 13.48
C ASN A 95 18.58 -12.35 13.47
N ALA A 96 19.00 -11.84 12.31
CA ALA A 96 19.44 -10.45 12.16
C ALA A 96 18.26 -9.46 12.12
N LEU A 97 17.09 -9.88 11.63
CA LEU A 97 15.88 -9.05 11.55
C LEU A 97 15.17 -8.89 12.91
N SER A 98 15.29 -9.90 13.78
CA SER A 98 14.55 -9.95 15.04
C SER A 98 15.08 -8.94 16.06
N GLU A 99 14.19 -8.20 16.69
CA GLU A 99 14.55 -7.25 17.75
C GLU A 99 14.72 -8.01 19.09
N LYS A 100 15.98 -8.19 19.53
CA LYS A 100 16.33 -9.14 20.61
C LYS A 100 15.81 -8.79 22.01
N ASP A 101 15.37 -7.55 22.23
CA ASP A 101 15.08 -7.01 23.57
C ASP A 101 13.60 -6.59 23.78
N LYS A 102 12.69 -6.92 22.86
CA LYS A 102 11.26 -6.56 22.98
C LYS A 102 10.35 -7.77 23.07
N LEU A 103 9.22 -7.59 23.75
CA LEU A 103 8.14 -8.57 23.76
C LEU A 103 7.66 -8.80 22.32
N ASN A 104 7.73 -10.05 21.87
CA ASN A 104 7.23 -10.54 20.58
C ASN A 104 5.69 -10.57 20.54
N ASP A 105 5.07 -9.46 20.89
CA ASP A 105 3.63 -9.27 20.74
C ASP A 105 3.32 -8.65 19.39
N ILE A 106 2.17 -9.04 18.84
CA ILE A 106 1.68 -8.50 17.57
C ILE A 106 1.43 -7.00 17.74
N PRO A 107 2.04 -6.12 16.91
CA PRO A 107 1.85 -4.68 17.04
C PRO A 107 0.38 -4.25 16.92
N LYS A 108 -0.02 -3.22 17.67
CA LYS A 108 -1.42 -2.76 17.75
C LYS A 108 -1.97 -2.33 16.38
N GLN A 109 -1.18 -1.63 15.58
CA GLN A 109 -1.52 -1.20 14.22
C GLN A 109 -1.76 -2.39 13.29
N ILE A 110 -0.94 -3.44 13.41
CA ILE A 110 -1.10 -4.67 12.64
C ILE A 110 -2.35 -5.42 13.08
N SER A 111 -2.60 -5.53 14.39
CA SER A 111 -3.82 -6.14 14.93
C SER A 111 -5.08 -5.41 14.45
N ALA A 112 -5.07 -4.08 14.46
CA ALA A 112 -6.18 -3.26 13.97
C ALA A 112 -6.42 -3.50 12.46
N LEU A 113 -5.37 -3.51 11.65
CA LEU A 113 -5.47 -3.79 10.22
C LEU A 113 -6.00 -5.21 9.92
N ALA A 114 -5.46 -6.22 10.60
CA ALA A 114 -5.81 -7.63 10.41
C ALA A 114 -7.22 -7.99 10.92
N SER A 115 -7.88 -7.08 11.63
CA SER A 115 -9.28 -7.23 12.08
C SER A 115 -10.29 -7.16 10.93
N LEU A 116 -9.88 -6.64 9.77
CA LEU A 116 -10.66 -6.63 8.53
C LEU A 116 -10.22 -7.76 7.59
N TYR A 117 -11.12 -8.13 6.67
CA TYR A 117 -10.76 -8.99 5.55
C TYR A 117 -10.13 -8.17 4.43
N TRP A 118 -9.00 -8.63 3.90
CA TRP A 118 -8.29 -7.99 2.80
C TRP A 118 -8.04 -9.03 1.70
N PRO A 119 -8.59 -8.86 0.49
CA PRO A 119 -8.33 -9.80 -0.62
C PRO A 119 -6.86 -9.84 -1.02
N LEU A 120 -6.19 -8.69 -0.96
CA LEU A 120 -4.77 -8.54 -1.27
C LEU A 120 -4.15 -7.60 -0.24
N VAL A 121 -2.98 -7.98 0.27
CA VAL A 121 -2.07 -7.14 1.06
C VAL A 121 -0.72 -7.17 0.37
N ILE A 122 -0.11 -6.00 0.18
CA ILE A 122 1.24 -5.88 -0.39
C ILE A 122 2.18 -5.52 0.74
N SER A 123 3.39 -6.09 0.75
CA SER A 123 4.38 -5.71 1.74
C SER A 123 5.80 -5.72 1.22
N THR A 124 6.58 -4.77 1.71
CA THR A 124 8.05 -4.73 1.62
C THR A 124 8.70 -5.37 2.84
N ASN A 125 7.93 -5.91 3.78
CA ASN A 125 8.48 -6.49 4.99
C ASN A 125 8.85 -7.95 4.74
N TYR A 126 9.85 -8.42 5.47
CA TYR A 126 10.28 -9.82 5.41
C TYR A 126 9.58 -10.69 6.47
N ASP A 127 8.87 -10.07 7.41
CA ASP A 127 8.37 -10.72 8.62
C ASP A 127 6.94 -11.28 8.51
N ASP A 128 6.54 -12.01 9.55
CA ASP A 128 5.24 -12.67 9.66
C ASP A 128 4.21 -11.94 10.53
N THR A 129 4.45 -10.67 10.90
CA THR A 129 3.60 -9.96 11.88
C THR A 129 2.14 -9.87 11.43
N TYR A 130 1.90 -9.49 10.17
CA TYR A 130 0.55 -9.40 9.60
C TYR A 130 -0.15 -10.76 9.55
N LEU A 131 0.59 -11.81 9.14
CA LEU A 131 0.06 -13.15 8.99
C LEU A 131 -0.34 -13.73 10.34
N CYS A 132 0.51 -13.57 11.35
CA CYS A 132 0.22 -13.98 12.73
C CYS A 132 -0.97 -13.23 13.31
N ALA A 133 -1.09 -11.92 13.03
CA ALA A 133 -2.25 -11.12 13.42
C ALA A 133 -3.54 -11.61 12.79
N LYS A 134 -3.49 -11.98 11.51
CA LYS A 134 -4.66 -12.48 10.80
C LYS A 134 -5.09 -13.85 11.30
N ASN A 135 -4.13 -14.75 11.56
CA ASN A 135 -4.40 -16.07 12.13
C ASN A 135 -4.97 -15.97 13.56
N LYS A 136 -4.59 -14.94 14.34
CA LYS A 136 -5.15 -14.68 15.67
C LYS A 136 -6.55 -14.07 15.62
N SER A 137 -6.85 -13.25 14.61
CA SER A 137 -8.14 -12.53 14.51
C SER A 137 -9.28 -13.34 13.91
N ASN A 138 -8.98 -14.33 13.05
CA ASN A 138 -9.98 -15.17 12.39
C ASN A 138 -10.07 -16.56 13.03
N THR A 139 -11.22 -16.87 13.66
CA THR A 139 -11.59 -18.24 14.05
C THR A 139 -12.07 -19.10 12.87
N ASN A 140 -12.44 -18.46 11.74
CA ASN A 140 -12.82 -19.14 10.50
C ASN A 140 -11.69 -19.07 9.46
N GLN A 141 -11.18 -20.25 9.16
CA GLN A 141 -9.87 -20.62 8.64
C GLN A 141 -9.69 -20.38 7.13
N SER A 142 -9.85 -19.15 6.62
CA SER A 142 -9.44 -18.85 5.24
C SER A 142 -7.91 -18.68 5.20
N SER A 143 -7.21 -19.62 4.59
CA SER A 143 -5.75 -19.56 4.43
C SER A 143 -5.34 -18.32 3.63
N ILE A 144 -4.25 -17.68 4.03
CA ILE A 144 -3.61 -16.61 3.24
C ILE A 144 -2.51 -17.24 2.40
N ASP A 145 -2.53 -16.97 1.09
CA ASP A 145 -1.47 -17.42 0.20
C ASP A 145 -0.35 -16.36 0.22
N ILE A 146 0.88 -16.81 0.51
CA ILE A 146 2.07 -15.94 0.58
C ILE A 146 2.78 -16.03 -0.78
N LEU A 147 2.82 -14.89 -1.47
CA LEU A 147 3.31 -14.76 -2.84
C LEU A 147 4.54 -13.85 -2.87
N GLY A 148 5.47 -14.15 -3.76
CA GLY A 148 6.66 -13.35 -4.06
C GLY A 148 6.65 -12.81 -5.48
N ARG A 149 7.81 -12.78 -6.15
CA ARG A 149 8.03 -12.18 -7.46
C ARG A 149 8.30 -13.19 -8.58
N SER A 150 8.07 -14.49 -8.36
CA SER A 150 8.15 -15.46 -9.44
C SER A 150 7.02 -15.25 -10.45
N ILE A 151 7.16 -15.88 -11.61
CA ILE A 151 6.17 -15.76 -12.71
C ILE A 151 4.81 -16.26 -12.23
N ASP A 152 4.79 -17.41 -11.56
CA ASP A 152 3.56 -18.02 -11.05
C ASP A 152 2.90 -17.15 -9.98
N ASP A 153 3.68 -16.60 -9.04
CA ASP A 153 3.16 -15.67 -8.03
C ASP A 153 2.56 -14.41 -8.65
N CYS A 154 3.24 -13.84 -9.64
CA CYS A 154 2.76 -12.64 -10.33
C CYS A 154 1.45 -12.93 -11.11
N HIS A 155 1.33 -14.12 -11.70
CA HIS A 155 0.10 -14.55 -12.35
C HIS A 155 -1.04 -14.77 -11.35
N GLU A 156 -0.76 -15.38 -10.21
CA GLU A 156 -1.72 -15.55 -9.11
C GLU A 156 -2.23 -14.20 -8.58
N VAL A 157 -1.34 -13.22 -8.42
CA VAL A 157 -1.74 -11.85 -8.05
C VAL A 157 -2.67 -11.27 -9.11
N LEU A 158 -2.29 -11.31 -10.39
CA LEU A 158 -3.12 -10.78 -11.48
C LEU A 158 -4.49 -11.44 -11.54
N HIS A 159 -4.54 -12.77 -11.39
CA HIS A 159 -5.76 -13.55 -11.39
C HIS A 159 -6.67 -13.16 -10.21
N SER A 160 -6.10 -12.94 -9.03
CA SER A 160 -6.84 -12.46 -7.85
C SER A 160 -7.46 -11.07 -8.02
N LEU A 161 -7.04 -10.30 -9.04
CA LEU A 161 -7.65 -8.99 -9.31
C LEU A 161 -9.02 -9.08 -9.98
N ASP A 162 -9.33 -10.20 -10.61
CA ASP A 162 -10.56 -10.41 -11.36
C ASP A 162 -11.48 -11.47 -10.74
N GLN A 163 -10.91 -12.33 -9.89
CA GLN A 163 -11.63 -13.47 -9.34
C GLN A 163 -11.66 -13.47 -7.82
N ILE A 164 -12.77 -13.98 -7.27
CA ILE A 164 -12.87 -14.26 -5.84
C ILE A 164 -11.89 -15.40 -5.54
N SER A 165 -10.91 -15.12 -4.68
CA SER A 165 -9.89 -16.08 -4.27
C SER A 165 -9.55 -15.88 -2.80
N ASN A 166 -8.72 -16.78 -2.25
CA ASN A 166 -8.17 -16.61 -0.92
C ASN A 166 -7.41 -15.28 -0.80
N SER A 167 -7.36 -14.75 0.43
CA SER A 167 -6.53 -13.57 0.71
C SER A 167 -5.08 -13.83 0.28
N LYS A 168 -4.49 -12.87 -0.41
CA LYS A 168 -3.10 -12.93 -0.86
C LYS A 168 -2.24 -11.96 -0.04
N TYR A 169 -1.09 -12.43 0.41
CA TYR A 169 -0.03 -11.58 0.97
C TYR A 169 1.14 -11.56 -0.01
N TRP A 170 1.32 -10.43 -0.69
CA TRP A 170 2.32 -10.26 -1.73
C TRP A 170 3.58 -9.57 -1.18
N ALA A 171 4.58 -10.38 -0.86
CA ALA A 171 5.87 -9.98 -0.31
C ALA A 171 6.82 -9.55 -1.44
N ILE A 172 6.69 -8.29 -1.87
CA ILE A 172 7.38 -7.80 -3.08
C ILE A 172 8.88 -7.63 -2.87
N GLN A 173 9.41 -7.74 -1.65
CA GLN A 173 10.85 -7.74 -1.37
C GLN A 173 11.38 -9.10 -0.91
N GLY A 174 10.59 -10.17 -1.03
CA GLY A 174 10.90 -11.48 -0.47
C GLY A 174 10.30 -11.66 0.93
N PHE A 175 10.32 -12.89 1.43
CA PHE A 175 9.70 -13.24 2.71
C PHE A 175 10.58 -14.21 3.49
N LEU A 176 10.73 -13.95 4.78
CA LEU A 176 11.48 -14.79 5.73
C LEU A 176 10.54 -15.47 6.72
N GLY A 177 9.63 -14.70 7.34
CA GLY A 177 8.83 -15.12 8.49
C GLY A 177 9.69 -15.56 9.68
N GLY A 178 9.07 -16.14 10.71
CA GLY A 178 9.82 -16.69 11.85
C GLY A 178 9.98 -15.75 13.05
N GLN A 179 9.47 -14.52 12.98
CA GLN A 179 9.66 -13.54 14.06
C GLN A 179 8.64 -13.76 15.19
N LEU A 180 7.39 -14.09 14.85
CA LEU A 180 6.33 -14.36 15.83
C LEU A 180 5.88 -15.83 15.87
N ALA A 181 5.98 -16.55 14.75
CA ALA A 181 5.64 -17.97 14.69
C ALA A 181 6.65 -18.74 13.83
N PRO A 182 6.85 -20.05 14.06
CA PRO A 182 7.68 -20.87 13.17
C PRO A 182 7.18 -20.77 11.72
N VAL A 183 8.08 -20.49 10.78
CA VAL A 183 7.71 -20.24 9.37
C VAL A 183 6.99 -21.44 8.75
N GLU A 184 7.28 -22.66 9.20
CA GLU A 184 6.63 -23.91 8.78
C GLU A 184 5.14 -23.94 9.08
N SER A 185 4.69 -23.19 10.09
CA SER A 185 3.27 -23.05 10.43
C SER A 185 2.51 -22.19 9.42
N LEU A 186 3.23 -21.30 8.71
CA LEU A 186 2.69 -20.38 7.72
C LEU A 186 2.82 -20.94 6.31
N ILE A 187 3.98 -21.52 5.98
CA ILE A 187 4.29 -22.10 4.67
C ILE A 187 4.83 -23.50 4.86
N LYS A 188 3.97 -24.49 4.62
CA LYS A 188 4.32 -25.92 4.78
C LYS A 188 5.33 -26.40 3.74
N ASP A 189 5.25 -25.87 2.52
CA ASP A 189 6.14 -26.23 1.41
C ASP A 189 7.52 -25.58 1.59
N SER A 190 8.55 -26.39 1.84
CA SER A 190 9.94 -25.93 1.96
C SER A 190 10.48 -25.31 0.67
N THR A 191 10.09 -25.81 -0.51
CA THR A 191 10.53 -25.26 -1.79
C THR A 191 10.04 -23.83 -1.92
N LYS A 192 8.77 -23.60 -1.62
CA LYS A 192 8.18 -22.26 -1.64
C LYS A 192 8.85 -21.32 -0.63
N ARG A 193 9.15 -21.81 0.57
CA ARG A 193 9.89 -21.02 1.58
C ARG A 193 11.24 -20.56 1.05
N PHE A 194 12.04 -21.47 0.53
CA PHE A 194 13.38 -21.12 0.03
C PHE A 194 13.34 -20.26 -1.24
N GLU A 195 12.32 -20.43 -2.08
CA GLU A 195 12.06 -19.53 -3.20
C GLU A 195 11.84 -18.10 -2.70
N LEU A 196 11.00 -17.88 -1.69
CA LEU A 196 10.72 -16.56 -1.12
C LEU A 196 11.94 -15.96 -0.40
N VAL A 197 12.73 -16.78 0.30
CA VAL A 197 14.00 -16.36 0.92
C VAL A 197 14.99 -15.89 -0.16
N SER A 198 15.09 -16.62 -1.27
CA SER A 198 15.99 -16.26 -2.38
C SER A 198 15.62 -14.93 -3.05
N GLN A 199 14.40 -14.46 -2.83
CA GLN A 199 13.89 -13.19 -3.33
C GLN A 199 14.11 -12.03 -2.35
N VAL A 200 14.75 -12.23 -1.19
CA VAL A 200 15.06 -11.16 -0.24
C VAL A 200 15.98 -10.11 -0.88
N VAL A 201 15.64 -8.84 -0.70
CA VAL A 201 16.35 -7.69 -1.30
C VAL A 201 16.93 -6.80 -0.20
N LEU A 202 18.25 -6.78 0.00
CA LEU A 202 18.88 -5.99 1.07
C LEU A 202 19.56 -4.72 0.55
N GLY A 203 20.13 -4.78 -0.65
CA GLY A 203 20.99 -3.73 -1.20
C GLY A 203 20.33 -2.86 -2.26
N HIS A 204 20.80 -1.61 -2.39
CA HIS A 204 20.31 -0.64 -3.38
C HIS A 204 20.33 -1.18 -4.82
N GLN A 205 21.42 -1.85 -5.22
CA GLN A 205 21.50 -2.47 -6.55
C GLN A 205 20.53 -3.65 -6.72
N GLN A 206 20.28 -4.42 -5.65
CA GLN A 206 19.30 -5.50 -5.70
C GLN A 206 17.88 -4.94 -5.86
N TYR A 207 17.54 -3.80 -5.28
CA TYR A 207 16.26 -3.14 -5.51
C TYR A 207 16.05 -2.78 -6.98
N GLN A 208 17.05 -2.11 -7.58
CA GLN A 208 17.00 -1.77 -9.00
C GLN A 208 16.92 -3.02 -9.87
N LYS A 209 17.70 -4.07 -9.57
CA LYS A 209 17.67 -5.33 -10.33
C LYS A 209 16.33 -6.04 -10.16
N ALA A 210 15.82 -6.20 -8.94
CA ALA A 210 14.57 -6.91 -8.65
C ALA A 210 13.38 -6.31 -9.41
N ILE A 211 13.37 -4.99 -9.57
CA ILE A 211 12.38 -4.29 -10.37
C ILE A 211 12.71 -4.42 -11.85
N ASN A 212 13.89 -4.00 -12.29
CA ASN A 212 14.19 -3.87 -13.72
C ASN A 212 14.33 -5.21 -14.45
N SER A 213 14.74 -6.28 -13.77
CA SER A 213 15.00 -7.58 -14.40
C SER A 213 13.80 -8.52 -14.45
N SER A 214 12.71 -8.23 -13.72
CA SER A 214 11.50 -9.07 -13.72
C SER A 214 10.36 -8.35 -14.43
N LEU A 215 10.24 -8.60 -15.74
CA LEU A 215 9.16 -8.04 -16.57
C LEU A 215 7.77 -8.43 -16.05
N HIS A 216 7.61 -9.67 -15.59
CA HIS A 216 6.35 -10.17 -15.04
C HIS A 216 5.95 -9.44 -13.76
N PHE A 217 6.90 -9.24 -12.85
CA PHE A 217 6.66 -8.47 -11.63
C PHE A 217 6.26 -7.03 -11.95
N ARG A 218 7.00 -6.35 -12.83
CA ARG A 218 6.68 -4.97 -13.22
C ARG A 218 5.28 -4.86 -13.81
N ARG A 219 4.91 -5.78 -14.70
CA ARG A 219 3.57 -5.82 -15.29
C ARG A 219 2.49 -6.08 -14.24
N ALA A 220 2.69 -7.08 -13.39
CA ALA A 220 1.74 -7.40 -12.33
C ALA A 220 1.55 -6.22 -11.38
N PHE A 221 2.65 -5.59 -10.95
CA PHE A 221 2.61 -4.46 -10.06
C PHE A 221 1.94 -3.25 -10.69
N ALA A 222 2.23 -2.97 -11.96
CA ALA A 222 1.57 -1.91 -12.72
C ALA A 222 0.06 -2.10 -12.80
N GLU A 223 -0.42 -3.32 -13.05
CA GLU A 223 -1.85 -3.62 -13.06
C GLU A 223 -2.49 -3.47 -11.68
N VAL A 224 -1.83 -3.93 -10.60
CA VAL A 224 -2.31 -3.71 -9.24
C VAL A 224 -2.41 -2.21 -8.95
N TYR A 225 -1.34 -1.47 -9.21
CA TYR A 225 -1.27 -0.03 -8.97
C TYR A 225 -2.35 0.73 -9.76
N ARG A 226 -2.58 0.39 -11.02
CA ARG A 226 -3.57 1.06 -11.87
C ARG A 226 -5.01 0.69 -11.51
N ARG A 227 -5.27 -0.54 -11.06
CA ARG A 227 -6.63 -1.08 -10.84
C ARG A 227 -7.08 -1.04 -9.38
N ARG A 228 -6.20 -0.66 -8.45
CA ARG A 228 -6.46 -0.62 -7.01
C ARG A 228 -6.08 0.73 -6.43
N SER A 229 -6.72 1.08 -5.32
CA SER A 229 -6.27 2.17 -4.46
C SER A 229 -5.34 1.56 -3.41
N LEU A 230 -4.13 2.12 -3.29
CA LEU A 230 -3.17 1.67 -2.29
C LEU A 230 -3.23 2.60 -1.08
N ILE A 231 -3.23 2.02 0.12
CA ILE A 231 -2.99 2.76 1.36
C ILE A 231 -1.65 2.32 1.95
N PHE A 232 -0.67 3.22 1.85
CA PHE A 232 0.70 3.03 2.33
C PHE A 232 0.77 3.25 3.84
N LEU A 233 1.23 2.23 4.56
CA LEU A 233 1.27 2.18 6.01
C LEU A 233 2.69 1.82 6.47
N GLY A 234 3.35 2.72 7.19
CA GLY A 234 4.70 2.49 7.72
C GLY A 234 5.79 2.27 6.66
N SER A 235 5.53 2.63 5.40
CA SER A 235 6.46 2.45 4.28
C SER A 235 7.26 3.71 3.97
N GLY A 236 8.54 3.55 3.66
CA GLY A 236 9.38 4.58 3.07
C GLY A 236 9.03 4.79 1.60
N ILE A 237 7.95 5.52 1.30
CA ILE A 237 7.53 5.80 -0.09
C ILE A 237 8.60 6.56 -0.87
N GLN A 238 9.53 7.21 -0.15
CA GLN A 238 10.64 7.96 -0.74
C GLN A 238 11.81 7.09 -1.20
N GLU A 239 11.74 5.77 -1.04
CA GLU A 239 12.77 4.90 -1.58
C GLU A 239 12.82 5.06 -3.10
N ASP A 240 14.00 5.44 -3.62
CA ASP A 240 14.19 5.83 -5.03
C ASP A 240 13.60 4.82 -6.02
N TYR A 241 13.69 3.53 -5.69
CA TYR A 241 13.18 2.47 -6.55
C TYR A 241 11.64 2.44 -6.59
N LEU A 242 10.93 2.74 -5.50
CA LEU A 242 9.46 2.85 -5.49
C LEU A 242 9.02 4.07 -6.27
N ILE A 243 9.71 5.21 -6.06
CA ILE A 243 9.47 6.43 -6.84
C ILE A 243 9.63 6.15 -8.33
N ASN A 244 10.73 5.49 -8.73
CA ASN A 244 10.99 5.16 -10.12
C ASN A 244 9.92 4.21 -10.68
N LEU A 245 9.53 3.17 -9.92
CA LEU A 245 8.49 2.24 -10.33
C LEU A 245 7.14 2.93 -10.53
N PHE A 246 6.68 3.75 -9.59
CA PHE A 246 5.41 4.48 -9.71
C PHE A 246 5.46 5.50 -10.85
N SER A 247 6.55 6.26 -10.96
CA SER A 247 6.73 7.26 -12.00
C SER A 247 6.69 6.64 -13.39
N GLU A 248 7.33 5.48 -13.55
CA GLU A 248 7.34 4.75 -14.81
C GLU A 248 5.95 4.21 -15.17
N ILE A 249 5.22 3.64 -14.19
CA ILE A 249 3.85 3.17 -14.40
C ILE A 249 2.96 4.33 -14.83
N LEU A 250 3.02 5.46 -14.13
CA LEU A 250 2.21 6.64 -14.44
C LEU A 250 2.61 7.26 -15.79
N HIS A 251 3.89 7.25 -16.14
CA HIS A 251 4.38 7.76 -17.41
C HIS A 251 3.88 6.92 -18.60
N HIS A 252 3.93 5.60 -18.51
CA HIS A 252 3.58 4.71 -19.63
C HIS A 252 2.10 4.33 -19.69
N GLN A 253 1.42 4.23 -18.54
CA GLN A 253 0.05 3.71 -18.45
C GLN A 253 -0.97 4.76 -17.99
N GLY A 254 -0.49 5.92 -17.51
CA GLY A 254 -1.33 6.98 -16.97
C GLY A 254 -1.82 6.71 -15.55
N CYS A 255 -2.58 7.67 -15.01
CA CYS A 255 -3.16 7.55 -13.68
C CYS A 255 -4.30 6.51 -13.65
N GLY A 256 -4.35 5.72 -12.58
CA GLY A 256 -5.50 4.88 -12.27
C GLY A 256 -6.76 5.70 -11.95
N PRO A 257 -7.95 5.07 -11.93
CA PRO A 257 -9.21 5.76 -11.62
C PRO A 257 -9.40 6.02 -10.12
N TYR A 258 -8.50 5.55 -9.26
CA TYR A 258 -8.56 5.67 -7.82
C TYR A 258 -7.31 6.38 -7.28
N PRO A 259 -7.44 7.31 -6.32
CA PRO A 259 -6.28 7.89 -5.66
C PRO A 259 -5.60 6.85 -4.76
N HIS A 260 -4.29 7.00 -4.54
CA HIS A 260 -3.55 6.31 -3.49
C HIS A 260 -3.41 7.20 -2.25
N PHE A 261 -3.14 6.62 -1.09
CA PHE A 261 -3.03 7.33 0.19
C PHE A 261 -1.79 6.90 0.95
N ALA A 262 -1.17 7.80 1.70
CA ALA A 262 -0.03 7.49 2.55
C ALA A 262 -0.18 8.09 3.94
N LEU A 263 -0.06 7.26 4.99
CA LEU A 263 0.06 7.76 6.36
C LEU A 263 1.53 8.05 6.66
N LEU A 264 1.84 9.33 6.89
CA LEU A 264 3.20 9.84 7.07
C LEU A 264 3.33 10.62 8.38
N LYS A 265 4.50 10.57 9.01
CA LYS A 265 4.74 11.34 10.22
C LYS A 265 4.90 12.82 9.88
N LYS A 266 4.22 13.72 10.59
CA LYS A 266 4.30 15.16 10.32
C LYS A 266 5.72 15.74 10.47
N SER A 267 6.54 15.17 11.35
CA SER A 267 7.95 15.55 11.48
C SER A 267 8.79 15.26 10.22
N SER A 268 8.27 14.45 9.30
CA SER A 268 8.90 14.17 8.00
C SER A 268 8.30 14.99 6.86
N LYS A 269 7.33 15.88 7.12
CA LYS A 269 6.60 16.65 6.11
C LYS A 269 7.51 17.42 5.15
N ASP A 270 8.59 18.01 5.64
CA ASP A 270 9.55 18.75 4.79
C ASP A 270 10.25 17.85 3.76
N GLN A 271 10.28 16.53 4.00
CA GLN A 271 10.80 15.56 3.03
C GLN A 271 9.78 15.28 1.93
N TYR A 272 8.47 15.44 2.18
CA TYR A 272 7.39 15.13 1.24
C TYR A 272 6.79 16.40 0.65
N SER A 273 7.14 16.72 -0.59
CA SER A 273 6.39 17.72 -1.35
C SER A 273 4.99 17.18 -1.66
N ASN A 274 3.94 17.79 -1.09
CA ASN A 274 2.54 17.45 -1.36
C ASN A 274 2.24 17.43 -2.86
N LEU A 275 2.74 18.46 -3.57
CA LEU A 275 2.60 18.60 -5.01
C LEU A 275 3.27 17.42 -5.75
N PHE A 276 4.50 17.06 -5.36
CA PHE A 276 5.21 15.92 -5.95
C PHE A 276 4.44 14.61 -5.73
N MET A 277 4.03 14.33 -4.49
CA MET A 277 3.30 13.11 -4.14
C MET A 277 2.01 12.98 -4.96
N GLN A 278 1.22 14.05 -5.07
CA GLN A 278 -0.05 14.01 -5.78
C GLN A 278 0.13 14.01 -7.31
N GLN A 279 1.01 14.86 -7.85
CA GLN A 279 1.15 15.03 -9.30
C GLN A 279 2.05 13.97 -9.94
N ARG A 280 3.12 13.55 -9.26
CA ARG A 280 4.10 12.59 -9.80
C ARG A 280 3.81 11.17 -9.39
N LEU A 281 3.22 10.96 -8.21
CA LEU A 281 2.95 9.62 -7.70
C LEU A 281 1.44 9.34 -7.59
N GLY A 282 0.52 10.30 -7.76
CA GLY A 282 -0.91 10.03 -7.55
C GLY A 282 -1.25 9.62 -6.11
N ILE A 283 -0.39 9.97 -5.14
CA ILE A 283 -0.53 9.63 -3.72
C ILE A 283 -0.94 10.87 -2.94
N VAL A 284 -2.02 10.77 -2.18
CA VAL A 284 -2.48 11.79 -1.23
C VAL A 284 -1.81 11.52 0.12
N PRO A 285 -0.89 12.41 0.58
CA PRO A 285 -0.28 12.27 1.90
C PRO A 285 -1.27 12.68 2.99
N ILE A 286 -1.29 11.92 4.08
CA ILE A 286 -2.08 12.16 5.29
C ILE A 286 -1.13 12.10 6.46
N PHE A 287 -0.99 13.23 7.18
CA PHE A 287 0.01 13.35 8.23
C PHE A 287 -0.57 13.07 9.61
N TYR A 288 0.18 12.32 10.42
CA TYR A 288 -0.08 12.10 11.85
C TYR A 288 1.06 12.71 12.69
N GLU A 289 0.76 13.12 13.92
CA GLU A 289 1.75 13.70 14.82
C GLU A 289 2.53 12.59 15.53
N ASP A 290 1.80 11.65 16.12
CA ASP A 290 2.33 10.53 16.88
C ASP A 290 2.03 9.19 16.21
N TYR A 291 3.02 8.30 16.22
CA TYR A 291 2.87 6.96 15.68
C TYR A 291 1.77 6.16 16.39
N GLU A 292 1.50 6.45 17.67
CA GLU A 292 0.38 5.85 18.42
C GLU A 292 -1.01 6.22 17.88
N GLU A 293 -1.11 7.16 16.94
CA GLU A 293 -2.37 7.48 16.23
C GLU A 293 -2.69 6.45 15.14
N VAL A 294 -1.69 5.82 14.53
CA VAL A 294 -1.90 4.86 13.43
C VAL A 294 -2.81 3.69 13.83
N PRO A 295 -2.63 3.02 14.98
CA PRO A 295 -3.59 2.02 15.46
C PRO A 295 -5.01 2.57 15.62
N LYS A 296 -5.16 3.81 16.13
CA LYS A 296 -6.46 4.45 16.36
C LYS A 296 -7.19 4.74 15.04
N PHE A 297 -6.46 5.23 14.04
CA PHE A 297 -6.98 5.46 12.69
C PHE A 297 -7.48 4.17 12.05
N LEU A 298 -6.67 3.11 12.11
CA LEU A 298 -7.06 1.80 11.56
C LEU A 298 -8.25 1.19 12.32
N GLN A 299 -8.33 1.39 13.63
CA GLN A 299 -9.46 0.95 14.44
C GLN A 299 -10.74 1.75 14.12
N GLN A 300 -10.64 3.07 13.97
CA GLN A 300 -11.74 3.94 13.54
C GLN A 300 -12.27 3.49 12.18
N PHE A 301 -11.37 3.27 11.22
CA PHE A 301 -11.73 2.77 9.91
C PHE A 301 -12.43 1.39 10.00
N SER A 302 -11.88 0.47 10.78
CA SER A 302 -12.45 -0.87 10.97
C SER A 302 -13.84 -0.83 11.60
N ASN A 303 -14.05 0.02 12.61
CA ASN A 303 -15.35 0.23 13.23
C ASN A 303 -16.36 0.82 12.23
N HIS A 304 -15.90 1.77 11.39
CA HIS A 304 -16.74 2.33 10.35
C HIS A 304 -17.18 1.25 9.35
N ILE A 305 -16.27 0.40 8.87
CA ILE A 305 -16.61 -0.74 8.00
C ILE A 305 -17.62 -1.68 8.67
N LYS A 306 -17.38 -2.08 9.93
CA LYS A 306 -18.24 -3.02 10.65
C LYS A 306 -19.67 -2.50 10.84
N TYR A 307 -19.81 -1.22 11.19
CA TYR A 307 -21.11 -0.55 11.29
C TYR A 307 -21.93 -0.63 9.99
N TRP A 308 -21.25 -0.59 8.83
CA TRP A 308 -21.90 -0.74 7.52
C TRP A 308 -22.21 -2.19 7.11
N LEU A 309 -21.60 -3.17 7.78
CA LEU A 309 -21.79 -4.61 7.50
C LEU A 309 -22.80 -5.26 8.44
N GLU A 310 -23.09 -4.65 9.59
CA GLU A 310 -24.18 -5.09 10.45
C GLU A 310 -25.52 -4.97 9.70
N PRO A 311 -26.36 -6.02 9.70
CA PRO A 311 -27.71 -5.90 9.17
C PRO A 311 -28.41 -4.77 9.90
N LEU A 312 -29.23 -3.98 9.19
CA LEU A 312 -30.07 -2.92 9.75
C LEU A 312 -30.99 -3.52 10.83
N SER A 313 -30.47 -3.72 12.03
CA SER A 313 -31.25 -4.05 13.20
C SER A 313 -32.01 -2.78 13.54
N THR A 314 -33.32 -2.89 13.42
CA THR A 314 -34.31 -1.92 13.88
C THR A 314 -34.00 -1.53 15.33
N GLU A 315 -33.26 -0.44 15.52
CA GLU A 315 -33.45 0.59 16.56
C GLU A 315 -32.16 1.40 16.79
N LYS A 316 -32.33 2.73 16.76
CA LYS A 316 -31.40 3.77 17.23
C LYS A 316 -30.09 3.93 16.44
N HIS A 317 -30.23 4.44 15.22
CA HIS A 317 -29.15 5.23 14.63
C HIS A 317 -28.95 6.53 15.44
N PRO A 318 -27.74 6.83 15.94
CA PRO A 318 -27.44 8.17 16.44
C PRO A 318 -27.54 9.16 15.28
N THR A 319 -28.31 10.23 15.50
CA THR A 319 -28.58 11.35 14.58
C THR A 319 -27.36 12.24 14.37
N SER A 320 -26.22 11.68 14.02
CA SER A 320 -25.17 12.46 13.38
C SER A 320 -25.50 12.50 11.89
N PRO A 321 -25.79 13.69 11.31
CA PRO A 321 -25.96 13.78 9.88
C PRO A 321 -24.61 13.40 9.28
N VAL A 322 -24.53 12.20 8.71
CA VAL A 322 -23.52 11.89 7.71
C VAL A 322 -23.74 12.94 6.63
N ILE A 323 -22.90 13.99 6.63
CA ILE A 323 -22.85 14.94 5.53
C ILE A 323 -22.31 14.15 4.35
N PHE A 324 -23.22 13.49 3.64
CA PHE A 324 -22.96 13.10 2.27
C PHE A 324 -22.77 14.42 1.52
N GLN A 325 -21.57 14.68 1.03
CA GLN A 325 -21.31 15.76 0.07
C GLN A 325 -22.02 15.39 -1.25
N ASN A 326 -23.35 15.55 -1.26
CA ASN A 326 -24.19 15.42 -2.45
C ASN A 326 -24.15 16.70 -3.29
N GLU A 327 -23.52 17.75 -2.77
CA GLU A 327 -23.35 19.07 -3.37
C GLU A 327 -21.87 19.46 -3.35
N LEU A 328 -21.29 19.64 -4.54
CA LEU A 328 -20.01 20.30 -4.72
C LEU A 328 -20.30 21.67 -5.32
N ALA A 329 -19.92 22.74 -4.62
CA ALA A 329 -20.02 24.09 -5.15
C ALA A 329 -18.68 24.46 -5.81
N TYR A 330 -18.71 24.82 -7.09
CA TYR A 330 -17.55 25.36 -7.78
C TYR A 330 -17.89 26.74 -8.34
N SER A 331 -16.94 27.66 -8.29
CA SER A 331 -17.06 28.96 -8.98
C SER A 331 -16.23 28.88 -10.24
N LEU A 332 -16.88 28.96 -11.40
CA LEU A 332 -16.17 29.08 -12.67
C LEU A 332 -16.04 30.56 -13.01
N SER A 333 -14.80 31.06 -13.06
CA SER A 333 -14.50 32.35 -13.65
C SER A 333 -14.50 32.19 -15.16
N ALA A 334 -15.59 32.56 -15.82
CA ALA A 334 -15.56 32.75 -17.26
C ALA A 334 -14.75 34.04 -17.56
N ASN A 335 -13.80 33.97 -18.49
CA ASN A 335 -13.12 35.15 -19.05
C ASN A 335 -14.06 35.95 -19.97
N SER A 336 -15.26 36.24 -19.51
CA SER A 336 -16.18 37.18 -20.14
C SER A 336 -16.49 38.28 -19.13
N SER A 337 -16.66 39.51 -19.62
CA SER A 337 -16.90 40.75 -18.90
C SER A 337 -18.17 40.78 -18.01
N SER A 338 -18.76 39.63 -17.72
CA SER A 338 -20.06 39.42 -17.07
C SER A 338 -19.99 38.78 -15.67
N GLY A 339 -18.81 38.72 -15.04
CA GLY A 339 -18.66 38.33 -13.63
C GLY A 339 -18.67 36.81 -13.37
N THR A 340 -18.25 36.44 -12.16
CA THR A 340 -18.14 35.04 -11.71
C THR A 340 -19.51 34.42 -11.50
N ILE A 341 -19.82 33.33 -12.20
CA ILE A 341 -21.08 32.59 -12.01
C ILE A 341 -20.80 31.38 -11.11
N PRO A 342 -21.39 31.30 -9.90
CA PRO A 342 -21.28 30.12 -9.07
C PRO A 342 -22.12 28.98 -9.67
N ILE A 343 -21.51 27.84 -9.95
CA ILE A 343 -22.21 26.63 -10.42
C ILE A 343 -22.26 25.63 -9.27
N LYS A 344 -23.48 25.27 -8.86
CA LYS A 344 -23.70 24.21 -7.86
C LYS A 344 -23.87 22.87 -8.57
N LEU A 345 -22.92 21.96 -8.37
CA LEU A 345 -22.96 20.60 -8.90
C LEU A 345 -23.60 19.67 -7.86
N LYS A 346 -24.66 18.95 -8.24
CA LYS A 346 -25.24 17.88 -7.42
C LYS A 346 -24.88 16.52 -8.00
N ILE A 347 -24.25 15.66 -7.19
CA ILE A 347 -23.87 14.31 -7.63
C ILE A 347 -24.91 13.32 -7.12
N TYR A 348 -25.54 12.62 -8.06
CA TYR A 348 -26.52 11.58 -7.77
C TYR A 348 -25.96 10.19 -8.14
N LYS A 349 -25.98 9.23 -7.20
CA LYS A 349 -25.74 7.79 -7.47
C LYS A 349 -27.06 7.05 -7.73
N LYS A 350 -27.91 7.62 -8.59
CA LYS A 350 -29.17 7.04 -9.05
C LYS A 350 -29.41 7.47 -10.50
N ALA A 351 -30.39 6.85 -11.17
CA ALA A 351 -30.87 7.34 -12.46
C ALA A 351 -31.16 8.84 -12.33
N LEU A 352 -30.59 9.64 -13.24
CA LEU A 352 -30.81 11.08 -13.24
C LEU A 352 -32.29 11.34 -13.53
N PRO A 353 -32.95 12.21 -12.74
CA PRO A 353 -34.30 12.64 -13.08
C PRO A 353 -34.28 13.35 -14.43
N THR A 354 -35.35 13.21 -15.20
CA THR A 354 -35.51 13.92 -16.46
C THR A 354 -35.49 15.43 -16.17
N PRO A 355 -34.62 16.22 -16.83
CA PRO A 355 -34.52 17.65 -16.55
C PRO A 355 -35.85 18.35 -16.86
N HIS A 356 -36.26 19.27 -15.99
CA HIS A 356 -37.47 20.06 -16.18
C HIS A 356 -37.22 21.11 -17.27
N LEU A 357 -37.97 21.04 -18.38
CA LEU A 357 -37.80 21.91 -19.56
C LEU A 357 -37.91 23.41 -19.22
N ASP A 358 -38.67 23.77 -18.17
CA ASP A 358 -38.95 25.15 -17.80
C ASP A 358 -37.89 25.79 -16.87
N LEU A 359 -37.00 25.00 -16.27
CA LEU A 359 -36.06 25.47 -15.23
C LEU A 359 -34.65 25.78 -15.75
N LYS A 360 -34.41 25.74 -17.07
CA LYS A 360 -33.07 25.84 -17.68
C LYS A 360 -32.06 24.86 -17.06
N GLU A 361 -32.54 23.70 -16.60
CA GLU A 361 -31.70 22.66 -16.02
C GLU A 361 -31.11 21.80 -17.14
N CYS A 362 -29.81 21.49 -17.04
CA CYS A 362 -29.14 20.58 -17.94
C CYS A 362 -28.55 19.42 -17.13
N SER A 363 -28.82 18.19 -17.55
CA SER A 363 -28.18 17.00 -16.99
C SER A 363 -27.00 16.61 -17.87
N ILE A 364 -25.79 16.66 -17.31
CA ILE A 364 -24.58 16.21 -18.00
C ILE A 364 -24.32 14.76 -17.57
N VAL A 365 -24.41 13.83 -18.53
CA VAL A 365 -24.09 12.42 -18.30
C VAL A 365 -22.67 12.16 -18.79
N SER A 366 -21.75 11.92 -17.88
CA SER A 366 -20.43 11.38 -18.25
C SER A 366 -20.57 9.87 -18.48
N VAL A 367 -20.83 9.51 -19.73
CA VAL A 367 -20.62 8.13 -20.20
C VAL A 367 -19.14 8.02 -20.53
N GLY A 368 -18.35 7.33 -19.71
CA GLY A 368 -16.90 7.22 -19.92
C GLY A 368 -16.52 6.87 -21.37
N ARG A 369 -15.30 7.22 -21.80
CA ARG A 369 -14.83 6.96 -23.17
C ARG A 369 -14.95 5.48 -23.51
N PHE A 370 -15.82 5.14 -24.47
CA PHE A 370 -15.75 3.87 -25.18
C PHE A 370 -14.47 3.88 -26.03
N GLN A 371 -13.59 2.89 -25.86
CA GLN A 371 -12.53 2.62 -26.83
C GLN A 371 -13.19 2.05 -28.10
N ASN A 372 -13.18 2.82 -29.18
CA ASN A 372 -13.59 2.32 -30.49
C ASN A 372 -12.62 1.23 -30.95
N ASN A 373 -13.11 -0.01 -31.03
CA ASN A 373 -12.43 -1.10 -31.69
C ASN A 373 -12.66 -0.94 -33.21
N PRO A 374 -11.62 -0.80 -34.06
CA PRO A 374 -11.80 -0.60 -35.49
C PRO A 374 -12.03 -1.96 -36.16
N LYS A 375 -13.28 -2.40 -36.18
CA LYS A 375 -13.74 -3.40 -37.17
C LYS A 375 -15.10 -2.97 -37.69
N SER A 376 -15.07 -2.33 -38.86
CA SER A 376 -16.23 -2.23 -39.75
C SER A 376 -16.70 -3.63 -40.14
N PRO A 377 -18.01 -3.82 -40.25
CA PRO A 377 -18.58 -4.49 -41.40
C PRO A 377 -19.42 -3.49 -42.19
N SER A 378 -19.16 -3.49 -43.49
CA SER A 378 -19.96 -2.89 -44.55
C SER A 378 -21.44 -3.22 -44.39
N CYS A 379 -22.30 -2.19 -44.38
CA CYS A 379 -23.71 -2.34 -44.71
C CYS A 379 -23.85 -2.32 -46.23
N GLU A 380 -24.25 -3.45 -46.80
CA GLU A 380 -24.97 -3.52 -48.06
C GLU A 380 -26.46 -3.36 -47.80
N ASN A 381 -27.11 -2.69 -48.75
CA ASN A 381 -28.54 -2.37 -48.96
C ASN A 381 -29.09 -1.12 -48.27
#